data_AF-A0A7S0THW2-F1
#
_entry.id   AF-A0A7S0THW2-F1
#
_cell.length_a   1.000
_cell.length_b   1.000
_cell.length_c   1.000
_cell.angle_alpha   90.00
_cell.angle_beta   90.00
_cell.angle_gamma   90.00
#
_symmetry.space_group_name_H-M   'P 1'
#
loop_
_entity.id
_entity.type
_entity.pdbx_description
1 polymer ?
#
loop_
_entity_poly.entity_id
_entity_poly.type
_entity_poly.pdbx_seq_one_letter_code
_entity_poly.pdbx_strand_id
1 'polypeptide(L)'
;EALIVSVGQFRPEKNHALQVEAMGELQKMLGRGETARMLIVGSCRNEEDEGRVKAVQKHIKDLKLESCVEVRVNVSWPDLKGLFGTAKVGLHTMRNEHFGINVVEFMASGVLPVSHNSGGPKSDIVKVGETGYLAETAVEYAACMAKVLGMRG
;
A
#
# COMPACT_ATOMS: atom_id res chain seq x y z
N GLU A 1 -10.43 12.50 -4.97
CA GLU A 1 -10.02 11.09 -5.13
C GLU A 1 -9.10 10.70 -3.97
N ALA A 2 -9.31 9.53 -3.37
CA ALA A 2 -8.46 9.06 -2.27
C ALA A 2 -7.19 8.38 -2.79
N LEU A 3 -6.02 8.75 -2.25
CA LEU A 3 -4.74 8.15 -2.64
C LEU A 3 -4.20 7.23 -1.54
N ILE A 4 -3.82 6.03 -1.95
CA ILE A 4 -3.13 5.00 -1.17
C ILE A 4 -1.74 4.85 -1.77
N VAL A 5 -0.69 4.85 -0.94
CA VAL A 5 0.68 4.68 -1.41
C VAL A 5 1.31 3.46 -0.76
N SER A 6 2.04 2.68 -1.55
CA SER A 6 2.94 1.63 -1.07
C SER A 6 4.34 1.98 -1.53
N VAL A 7 5.32 1.87 -0.62
CA VAL A 7 6.71 2.18 -0.92
C VAL A 7 7.59 1.01 -0.50
N GLY A 8 8.36 0.49 -1.44
CA GLY A 8 9.30 -0.59 -1.18
C GLY A 8 9.99 -1.08 -2.45
N GLN A 9 11.11 -1.78 -2.30
CA GLN A 9 11.74 -2.45 -3.44
C GLN A 9 10.83 -3.57 -3.95
N PHE A 10 10.85 -3.85 -5.25
CA PHE A 10 10.15 -4.99 -5.83
C PHE A 10 10.84 -6.30 -5.44
N ARG A 11 10.44 -6.84 -4.30
CA ARG A 11 10.98 -8.07 -3.72
C ARG A 11 9.85 -9.02 -3.28
N PRO A 12 10.06 -10.35 -3.27
CA PRO A 12 9.04 -11.32 -2.86
C PRO A 12 8.48 -11.05 -1.45
N GLU A 13 9.34 -10.72 -0.49
CA GLU A 13 8.97 -10.47 0.91
C GLU A 13 8.03 -9.26 1.08
N LYS A 14 8.08 -8.29 0.15
CA LYS A 14 7.17 -7.13 0.17
C LYS A 14 5.74 -7.48 -0.25
N ASN A 15 5.53 -8.68 -0.80
CA ASN A 15 4.21 -9.22 -1.14
C ASN A 15 3.29 -8.22 -1.88
N HIS A 16 3.75 -7.73 -3.03
CA HIS A 16 3.04 -6.76 -3.85
C HIS A 16 1.72 -7.31 -4.41
N ALA A 17 1.63 -8.63 -4.61
CA ALA A 17 0.40 -9.29 -5.05
C ALA A 17 -0.74 -9.01 -4.05
N LEU A 18 -0.48 -9.21 -2.75
CA LEU A 18 -1.46 -8.93 -1.69
C LEU A 18 -1.94 -7.46 -1.68
N GLN A 19 -1.07 -6.51 -2.06
CA GLN A 19 -1.46 -5.09 -2.17
C GLN A 19 -2.47 -4.86 -3.28
N VAL A 20 -2.25 -5.49 -4.44
CA VAL A 20 -3.16 -5.42 -5.60
C VAL A 20 -4.48 -6.12 -5.27
N GLU A 21 -4.43 -7.31 -4.66
CA GLU A 21 -5.62 -8.04 -4.20
C GLU A 21 -6.43 -7.21 -3.19
N ALA A 22 -5.76 -6.58 -2.23
CA ALA A 22 -6.41 -5.69 -1.25
C ALA A 22 -7.08 -4.48 -1.92
N MET A 23 -6.49 -3.93 -2.98
CA MET A 23 -7.16 -2.89 -3.77
C MET A 23 -8.40 -3.44 -4.47
N GLY A 24 -8.32 -4.65 -5.02
CA GLY A 24 -9.47 -5.34 -5.62
C GLY A 24 -10.62 -5.56 -4.64
N GLU A 25 -10.32 -5.96 -3.41
CA GLU A 25 -11.32 -6.07 -2.34
C GLU A 25 -11.88 -4.69 -1.93
N LEU A 26 -11.03 -3.65 -1.84
CA LEU A 26 -11.48 -2.30 -1.52
C LEU A 26 -12.46 -1.78 -2.57
N GLN A 27 -12.19 -1.98 -3.86
CA GLN A 27 -13.08 -1.56 -4.95
C GLN A 27 -14.49 -2.16 -4.83
N LYS A 28 -14.62 -3.39 -4.30
CA LYS A 28 -15.93 -4.02 -4.05
C LYS A 28 -16.67 -3.39 -2.86
N MET A 29 -15.95 -2.74 -1.95
CA MET A 29 -16.50 -2.08 -0.76
C MET A 29 -16.88 -0.61 -1.01
N LEU A 30 -16.44 -0.01 -2.13
CA LEU A 30 -16.70 1.39 -2.42
C LEU A 30 -18.18 1.63 -2.72
N GLY A 31 -18.77 2.60 -2.02
CA GLY A 31 -20.12 3.08 -2.27
C GLY A 31 -20.23 3.89 -3.57
N ARG A 32 -21.47 4.23 -3.95
CA ARG A 32 -21.74 4.99 -5.16
C ARG A 32 -21.06 6.36 -5.11
N GLY A 33 -20.12 6.60 -6.03
CA GLY A 33 -19.40 7.87 -6.16
C GLY A 33 -18.12 7.96 -5.33
N GLU A 34 -17.80 6.94 -4.54
CA GLU A 34 -16.50 6.84 -3.87
C GLU A 34 -15.44 6.34 -4.86
N THR A 35 -14.25 6.95 -4.84
CA THR A 35 -13.12 6.51 -5.65
C THR A 35 -11.83 6.49 -4.84
N ALA A 36 -11.04 5.44 -5.05
CA ALA A 36 -9.72 5.26 -4.48
C ALA A 36 -8.73 4.85 -5.57
N ARG A 37 -7.50 5.33 -5.47
CA ARG A 37 -6.37 4.92 -6.29
C ARG A 37 -5.21 4.48 -5.43
N MET A 38 -4.46 3.52 -5.93
CA MET A 38 -3.25 3.00 -5.31
C MET A 38 -2.04 3.26 -6.20
N LEU A 39 -0.97 3.76 -5.58
CA LEU A 39 0.32 3.91 -6.22
C LEU A 39 1.35 3.03 -5.54
N ILE A 40 1.90 2.07 -6.28
CA ILE A 40 2.97 1.18 -5.85
C ILE A 40 4.29 1.77 -6.35
N VAL A 41 5.09 2.29 -5.43
CA VAL A 41 6.37 2.95 -5.72
C VAL A 41 7.52 2.08 -5.25
N GLY A 42 8.49 1.86 -6.13
CA GLY A 42 9.67 1.09 -5.77
C GLY A 42 10.88 1.36 -6.65
N SER A 43 12.03 0.84 -6.25
CA SER A 43 13.23 0.86 -7.09
C SER A 43 13.30 -0.38 -7.97
N CYS A 44 13.74 -0.20 -9.22
CA CYS A 44 14.03 -1.28 -10.16
C CYS A 44 15.49 -1.14 -10.60
N ARG A 45 16.33 -2.12 -10.25
CA ARG A 45 17.80 -2.00 -10.40
C ARG A 45 18.42 -3.01 -11.37
N ASN A 46 17.75 -4.14 -11.60
CA ASN A 46 18.26 -5.23 -12.42
C ASN A 46 17.10 -5.97 -13.13
N GLU A 47 17.44 -6.91 -14.01
CA GLU A 47 16.46 -7.69 -14.79
C GLU A 47 15.48 -8.48 -13.90
N GLU A 48 15.91 -8.95 -12.72
CA GLU A 48 15.01 -9.62 -11.78
C GLU A 48 13.94 -8.67 -11.25
N ASP A 49 14.34 -7.45 -10.85
CA ASP A 49 13.41 -6.43 -10.38
C ASP A 49 12.45 -6.03 -11.50
N GLU A 50 12.93 -5.94 -12.75
CA GLU A 50 12.06 -5.69 -13.91
C GLU A 50 11.05 -6.82 -14.12
N GLY A 51 11.47 -8.07 -13.97
CA GLY A 51 10.59 -9.23 -14.03
C GLY A 51 9.49 -9.16 -12.96
N ARG A 52 9.85 -8.75 -11.74
CA ARG A 52 8.89 -8.58 -10.64
C ARG A 52 7.93 -7.41 -10.89
N VAL A 53 8.42 -6.28 -11.41
CA VAL A 53 7.56 -5.15 -11.82
C VAL A 53 6.55 -5.60 -12.88
N LYS A 54 7.01 -6.33 -13.91
CA LYS A 54 6.14 -6.88 -14.95
C LYS A 54 5.11 -7.86 -14.38
N ALA A 55 5.48 -8.69 -13.40
CA ALA A 55 4.55 -9.59 -12.73
C ALA A 55 3.46 -8.83 -11.96
N VAL A 56 3.81 -7.76 -11.23
CA VAL A 56 2.83 -6.90 -10.54
C VAL A 56 1.91 -6.21 -11.55
N GLN A 57 2.47 -5.64 -12.62
CA GLN A 57 1.68 -5.01 -13.69
C GLN A 57 0.73 -6.00 -14.37
N LYS A 58 1.18 -7.22 -14.63
CA LYS A 58 0.33 -8.29 -15.16
C LYS A 58 -0.80 -8.62 -14.19
N HIS A 59 -0.50 -8.76 -12.91
CA HIS A 59 -1.51 -9.07 -11.90
C HIS A 59 -2.60 -7.98 -11.77
N ILE A 60 -2.21 -6.71 -11.89
CA ILE A 60 -3.15 -5.58 -11.98
C ILE A 60 -4.10 -5.75 -13.16
N LYS A 61 -3.59 -6.14 -14.33
CA LYS A 61 -4.40 -6.40 -15.54
C LYS A 61 -5.32 -7.60 -15.39
N ASP A 62 -4.80 -8.69 -14.83
CA ASP A 62 -5.57 -9.92 -14.61
C ASP A 62 -6.79 -9.65 -13.70
N LEU A 63 -6.65 -8.73 -12.73
CA LEU A 63 -7.71 -8.28 -11.84
C LEU A 63 -8.51 -7.06 -12.37
N LYS A 64 -8.18 -6.54 -13.55
CA LYS A 64 -8.83 -5.39 -14.19
C LYS A 64 -8.79 -4.10 -13.37
N LEU A 65 -7.66 -3.85 -12.71
CA LEU A 65 -7.47 -2.73 -11.79
C LEU A 65 -6.64 -1.58 -12.39
N GLU A 66 -6.35 -1.59 -13.70
CA GLU A 66 -5.50 -0.60 -14.36
C GLU A 66 -6.03 0.85 -14.25
N SER A 67 -7.34 1.01 -14.04
CA SER A 67 -7.95 2.33 -13.83
C SER A 67 -7.65 2.93 -12.46
N CYS A 68 -7.25 2.10 -11.48
CA CYS A 68 -7.09 2.53 -10.09
C CYS A 68 -5.75 2.14 -9.45
N VAL A 69 -4.96 1.24 -10.03
CA VAL A 69 -3.64 0.86 -9.53
C VAL A 69 -2.56 1.23 -10.55
N GLU A 70 -1.57 1.99 -10.09
CA GLU A 70 -0.42 2.40 -10.89
C GLU A 70 0.88 1.92 -10.24
N VAL A 71 1.85 1.50 -11.05
CA VAL A 71 3.21 1.14 -10.61
C VAL A 71 4.18 2.19 -11.12
N ARG A 72 4.96 2.82 -10.22
CA ARG A 72 6.03 3.74 -10.59
C ARG A 72 7.37 3.23 -10.07
N VAL A 73 8.35 3.16 -10.97
CA VAL A 73 9.72 2.77 -10.65
C VAL A 73 10.63 3.99 -10.59
N ASN A 74 11.60 3.98 -9.67
CA ASN A 74 12.69 4.96 -9.58
C ASN A 74 12.20 6.43 -9.48
N VAL A 75 11.14 6.66 -8.71
CA VAL A 75 10.60 8.00 -8.40
C VAL A 75 11.63 8.82 -7.61
N SER A 76 11.76 10.11 -7.92
CA SER A 76 12.67 11.01 -7.22
C SER A 76 12.23 11.23 -5.77
N TRP A 77 13.18 11.51 -4.86
CA TRP A 77 12.84 11.80 -3.46
C TRP A 77 11.88 12.99 -3.28
N PRO A 78 12.03 14.12 -4.01
CA PRO A 78 11.05 15.20 -3.97
C PRO A 78 9.63 14.76 -4.36
N ASP A 79 9.50 13.96 -5.42
CA ASP A 79 8.19 13.46 -5.87
C ASP A 79 7.60 12.48 -4.86
N LEU A 80 8.42 11.61 -4.27
CA LEU A 80 7.99 10.67 -3.23
C LEU A 80 7.45 11.41 -2.00
N LYS A 81 8.11 12.48 -1.56
CA LYS A 81 7.60 13.33 -0.48
C LYS A 81 6.29 14.01 -0.87
N GLY A 82 6.15 14.46 -2.13
CA GLY A 82 4.89 15.00 -2.63
C GLY A 82 3.75 13.98 -2.57
N LEU A 83 4.02 12.71 -2.87
CA LEU A 83 3.06 11.62 -2.73
C LEU A 83 2.67 11.41 -1.27
N PHE A 84 3.62 11.45 -0.33
CA PHE A 84 3.29 11.34 1.09
C PHE A 84 2.41 12.49 1.58
N GLY A 85 2.66 13.72 1.11
CA GLY A 85 1.82 14.87 1.50
C GLY A 85 0.38 14.84 0.95
N THR A 86 0.07 13.91 0.04
CA THR A 86 -1.27 13.81 -0.58
C THR A 86 -1.97 12.48 -0.30
N ALA A 87 -1.22 11.43 0.04
CA ALA A 87 -1.76 10.14 0.41
C ALA A 87 -2.50 10.19 1.75
N LYS A 88 -3.54 9.36 1.88
CA LYS A 88 -4.24 9.14 3.16
C LYS A 88 -3.80 7.86 3.86
N VAL A 89 -3.43 6.86 3.05
CA VAL A 89 -3.03 5.54 3.52
C VAL A 89 -1.63 5.19 3.02
N GLY A 90 -0.80 4.68 3.92
CA GLY A 90 0.49 4.07 3.63
C GLY A 90 0.40 2.56 3.81
N LEU A 91 0.51 1.78 2.74
CA LEU A 91 0.30 0.34 2.76
C LEU A 91 1.64 -0.41 2.90
N HIS A 92 1.72 -1.37 3.82
CA HIS A 92 2.91 -2.19 4.01
C HIS A 92 2.59 -3.66 4.31
N THR A 93 2.75 -4.53 3.32
CA THR A 93 2.29 -5.94 3.35
C THR A 93 3.35 -6.97 3.74
N MET A 94 4.59 -6.56 4.04
CA MET A 94 5.65 -7.51 4.41
C MET A 94 5.41 -8.12 5.78
N ARG A 95 5.40 -9.46 5.83
CA ARG A 95 5.33 -10.24 7.06
C ARG A 95 6.68 -10.24 7.76
N ASN A 96 6.67 -10.18 9.09
CA ASN A 96 7.85 -10.17 9.96
C ASN A 96 8.87 -9.10 9.54
N GLU A 97 8.39 -7.93 9.14
CA GLU A 97 9.25 -6.76 8.94
C GLU A 97 9.99 -6.44 10.23
N HIS A 98 11.29 -6.18 10.15
CA HIS A 98 12.12 -6.07 11.35
C HIS A 98 11.74 -4.84 12.17
N PHE A 99 11.63 -3.69 11.48
CA PHE A 99 11.21 -2.44 12.09
C PHE A 99 10.11 -1.81 11.25
N GLY A 100 10.42 -1.47 10.00
CA GLY A 100 9.47 -0.83 9.08
C GLY A 100 9.66 0.69 9.04
N ILE A 101 10.85 1.14 8.60
CA ILE A 101 11.16 2.57 8.46
C ILE A 101 10.10 3.29 7.61
N ASN A 102 9.66 2.68 6.51
CA ASN A 102 8.62 3.24 5.65
C ASN A 102 7.30 3.49 6.41
N VAL A 103 6.96 2.67 7.41
CA VAL A 103 5.77 2.86 8.25
C VAL A 103 5.89 4.15 9.08
N VAL A 104 7.08 4.42 9.63
CA VAL A 104 7.36 5.66 10.37
C VAL A 104 7.38 6.87 9.42
N GLU A 105 7.91 6.73 8.20
CA GLU A 105 7.91 7.80 7.19
C GLU A 105 6.48 8.20 6.78
N PHE A 106 5.56 7.23 6.66
CA PHE A 106 4.14 7.51 6.45
C PHE A 106 3.58 8.35 7.60
N MET A 107 3.79 7.90 8.84
CA MET A 107 3.29 8.60 10.03
C MET A 107 3.85 10.02 10.15
N ALA A 108 5.16 10.19 9.90
CA ALA A 108 5.81 11.50 9.93
C ALA A 108 5.24 12.48 8.88
N SER A 109 4.62 11.95 7.81
CA SER A 109 3.98 12.72 6.75
C SER A 109 2.48 12.90 6.95
N GLY A 110 1.92 12.47 8.09
CA GLY A 110 0.48 12.50 8.36
C GLY A 110 -0.32 11.42 7.62
N VAL A 111 0.36 10.47 6.99
CA VAL A 111 -0.25 9.33 6.29
C VAL A 111 -0.47 8.20 7.28
N LEU A 112 -1.69 7.66 7.33
CA LEU A 112 -2.00 6.61 8.30
C LEU A 112 -1.58 5.23 7.75
N PRO A 113 -0.66 4.51 8.41
CA PRO A 113 -0.21 3.22 7.92
C PRO A 113 -1.25 2.11 8.12
N VAL A 114 -1.38 1.26 7.12
CA VAL A 114 -2.02 -0.06 7.22
C VAL A 114 -0.94 -1.10 6.94
N SER A 115 -0.49 -1.79 8.00
CA SER A 115 0.68 -2.67 7.94
C SER A 115 0.34 -4.11 8.28
N HIS A 116 1.25 -5.04 7.96
CA HIS A 116 1.08 -6.43 8.36
C HIS A 116 1.01 -6.56 9.89
N ASN A 117 0.10 -7.40 10.39
CA ASN A 117 -0.05 -7.76 11.81
C ASN A 117 1.10 -8.66 12.34
N SER A 118 2.35 -8.32 12.06
CA SER A 118 3.54 -9.06 12.53
C SER A 118 4.79 -8.18 12.53
N GLY A 119 5.84 -8.61 13.22
CA GLY A 119 7.13 -7.90 13.28
C GLY A 119 7.05 -6.51 13.90
N GLY A 120 8.05 -5.69 13.61
CA GLY A 120 8.22 -4.32 14.08
C GLY A 120 6.99 -3.42 13.91
N PRO A 121 6.26 -3.45 12.78
CA PRO A 121 5.04 -2.68 12.64
C PRO A 121 4.02 -2.98 13.76
N LYS A 122 3.88 -4.23 14.17
CA LYS A 122 2.97 -4.64 15.24
C LYS A 122 3.53 -4.38 16.64
N SER A 123 4.80 -4.72 16.86
CA SER A 123 5.40 -4.65 18.21
C SER A 123 5.75 -3.23 18.64
N ASP A 124 6.19 -2.39 17.70
CA ASP A 124 6.93 -1.16 18.03
C ASP A 124 6.29 0.13 17.49
N ILE A 125 5.47 0.06 16.44
CA ILE A 125 5.05 1.26 15.68
C ILE A 125 3.53 1.49 15.70
N VAL A 126 2.74 0.50 15.32
CA VAL A 126 1.30 0.65 15.07
C VAL A 126 0.48 0.36 16.32
N LYS A 127 -0.22 1.40 16.80
CA LYS A 127 -1.30 1.30 17.78
C LYS A 127 -2.62 1.42 17.03
N VAL A 128 -3.36 0.31 16.98
CA VAL A 128 -4.60 0.21 16.19
C VAL A 128 -5.59 1.29 16.62
N GLY A 129 -6.03 2.12 15.67
CA GLY A 129 -6.99 3.20 15.90
C GLY A 129 -6.38 4.52 16.40
N GLU A 130 -5.09 4.53 16.76
CA GLU A 130 -4.36 5.74 17.15
C GLU A 130 -3.36 6.14 16.06
N THR A 131 -2.42 5.26 15.75
CA THR A 131 -1.29 5.55 14.84
C THR A 131 -1.33 4.75 13.55
N GLY A 132 -2.28 3.83 13.39
CA GLY A 132 -2.41 3.02 12.19
C GLY A 132 -3.39 1.86 12.34
N TYR A 133 -3.32 0.92 11.41
CA TYR A 133 -4.06 -0.34 11.44
C TYR A 133 -3.18 -1.52 11.05
N LEU A 134 -3.59 -2.71 11.48
CA LEU A 134 -2.92 -3.98 11.21
C LEU A 134 -3.85 -4.92 10.44
N ALA A 135 -3.31 -5.63 9.47
CA ALA A 135 -4.04 -6.60 8.65
C ALA A 135 -3.14 -7.78 8.22
N GLU A 136 -3.74 -8.89 7.82
CA GLU A 136 -3.04 -10.08 7.31
C GLU A 136 -3.56 -10.51 5.94
N THR A 137 -4.87 -10.33 5.69
CA THR A 137 -5.52 -10.76 4.45
C THR A 137 -5.96 -9.59 3.58
N ALA A 138 -6.14 -9.81 2.28
CA ALA A 138 -6.59 -8.78 1.34
C ALA A 138 -7.87 -8.07 1.79
N VAL A 139 -8.83 -8.85 2.35
CA VAL A 139 -10.10 -8.34 2.87
C VAL A 139 -9.88 -7.46 4.11
N GLU A 140 -8.99 -7.86 5.03
CA GLU A 140 -8.66 -7.04 6.21
C GLU A 140 -7.94 -5.75 5.83
N TYR A 141 -7.00 -5.81 4.88
CA TYR A 141 -6.35 -4.62 4.34
C TYR A 141 -7.40 -3.68 3.73
N ALA A 142 -8.28 -4.20 2.87
CA ALA A 142 -9.36 -3.41 2.28
C ALA A 142 -10.26 -2.76 3.34
N ALA A 143 -10.68 -3.51 4.36
CA ALA A 143 -11.51 -2.98 5.44
C ALA A 143 -10.78 -1.89 6.25
N CYS A 144 -9.49 -2.05 6.52
CA CYS A 144 -8.68 -1.02 7.17
C CYS A 144 -8.54 0.22 6.28
N MET A 145 -8.24 0.05 5.00
CA MET A 145 -8.15 1.16 4.03
C MET A 145 -9.47 1.93 3.96
N ALA A 146 -10.61 1.25 3.84
CA ALA A 146 -11.93 1.87 3.82
C ALA A 146 -12.19 2.71 5.08
N LYS A 147 -11.84 2.19 6.27
CA LYS A 147 -11.92 2.93 7.54
C LYS A 147 -11.09 4.21 7.54
N VAL A 148 -9.82 4.14 7.10
CA VAL A 148 -8.95 5.33 7.01
C VAL A 148 -9.52 6.35 6.03
N LEU A 149 -10.05 5.89 4.90
CA LEU A 149 -10.59 6.75 3.87
C LEU A 149 -11.97 7.35 4.23
N GLY A 150 -12.59 6.91 5.33
CA GLY A 150 -13.93 7.32 5.76
C GLY A 150 -15.02 6.80 4.82
N MET A 151 -14.75 5.73 4.08
CA MET A 151 -15.63 5.15 3.09
C MET A 151 -16.63 4.21 3.75
N ARG A 152 -17.89 4.29 3.33
CA ARG A 152 -18.98 3.46 3.87
C ARG A 152 -19.31 2.36 2.87
N GLY A 153 -18.96 1.12 3.22
CA GLY A 153 -19.57 -0.08 2.63
C GLY A 153 -21.00 -0.27 3.11
#